data_AF-A0A1G4VMY3-F1
#
_entry.id   AF-A0A1G4VMY3-F1
#
_cell.length_a   1.000
_cell.length_b   1.000
_cell.length_c   1.000
_cell.angle_alpha   90.00
_cell.angle_beta   90.00
_cell.angle_gamma   90.00
#
_symmetry.space_group_name_H-M   'P 1'
#
loop_
_entity.id
_entity.type
_entity.pdbx_description
1 polymer ?
#
loop_
_entity_poly.entity_id
_entity_poly.type
_entity_poly.pdbx_seq_one_letter_code
_entity_poly.pdbx_strand_id
1 'polypeptide(L)'
;MLAPIGPSFFLYQQVSDQLAAESIAMQGLRAAMLQPEAGWQEELGRHLPLLAQSWGKSLGLADLSCGECGPGDLVTLEVRVGDAVAIQTAGIEPE
;
A
#
# COMPACT_ATOMS: atom_id res chain seq x y z
N MET A 1 -11.70 14.75 -36.02
CA MET A 1 -11.03 13.46 -35.74
C MET A 1 -10.90 13.32 -34.24
N LEU A 2 -11.80 12.57 -33.60
CA LEU A 2 -11.62 12.14 -32.21
C LEU A 2 -10.71 10.91 -32.29
N ALA A 3 -9.43 11.07 -31.94
CA ALA A 3 -8.57 9.92 -31.71
C ALA A 3 -9.26 9.01 -30.67
N PRO A 4 -9.14 7.68 -30.76
CA PRO A 4 -9.72 6.81 -29.76
C PRO A 4 -8.97 7.07 -28.45
N ILE A 5 -9.55 7.88 -27.56
CA ILE A 5 -8.99 8.20 -26.24
C ILE A 5 -9.08 6.97 -25.31
N GLY A 6 -9.81 5.93 -25.71
CA GLY A 6 -10.07 4.70 -24.96
C GLY A 6 -8.82 3.96 -24.48
N PRO A 7 -7.92 3.46 -25.36
CA PRO A 7 -6.79 2.62 -24.94
C PRO A 7 -5.77 3.38 -24.09
N SER A 8 -5.49 4.65 -24.40
CA SER A 8 -4.54 5.46 -23.63
C SER A 8 -5.03 5.79 -22.23
N PHE A 9 -6.34 6.04 -22.08
CA PHE A 9 -6.95 6.27 -20.77
C PHE A 9 -6.89 5.02 -19.88
N PHE A 10 -7.13 3.84 -20.46
CA PHE A 10 -7.03 2.57 -19.74
C PHE A 10 -5.61 2.30 -19.24
N LEU A 11 -4.60 2.48 -20.10
CA LEU A 11 -3.19 2.35 -19.71
C LEU A 11 -2.80 3.35 -18.62
N TYR A 12 -3.27 4.60 -18.73
CA TYR A 12 -3.04 5.60 -17.69
C TYR A 12 -3.64 5.18 -16.36
N GLN A 13 -4.88 4.66 -16.34
CA GLN A 13 -5.51 4.17 -15.12
C GLN A 13 -4.71 3.03 -14.49
N GLN A 14 -4.26 2.06 -15.28
CA GLN A 14 -3.48 0.93 -14.78
C GLN A 14 -2.14 1.39 -14.18
N VAL A 15 -1.42 2.29 -14.87
CA VAL A 15 -0.15 2.84 -14.35
C VAL A 15 -0.41 3.69 -13.10
N SER A 16 -1.47 4.49 -13.09
CA SER A 16 -1.86 5.29 -11.94
C SER A 16 -2.23 4.42 -10.73
N ASP A 17 -2.92 3.29 -10.94
CA ASP A 17 -3.28 2.34 -9.88
C ASP A 17 -2.03 1.69 -9.30
N GLN A 18 -1.08 1.30 -10.16
CA GLN A 18 0.17 0.69 -9.71
C GLN A 18 1.05 1.66 -8.92
N LEU A 19 1.19 2.90 -9.39
CA LEU A 19 1.93 3.94 -8.66
C LEU A 19 1.26 4.27 -7.32
N ALA A 20 -0.07 4.32 -7.28
CA ALA A 20 -0.80 4.52 -6.04
C ALA A 20 -0.58 3.35 -5.07
N ALA A 21 -0.72 2.10 -5.53
CA ALA A 21 -0.51 0.91 -4.71
C ALA A 21 0.91 0.86 -4.12
N GLU A 22 1.94 1.08 -4.94
CA GLU A 22 3.34 1.06 -4.49
C GLU A 22 3.66 2.20 -3.51
N SER A 23 3.17 3.42 -3.79
CA SER A 23 3.36 4.57 -2.91
C SER A 23 2.70 4.34 -1.54
N ILE A 24 1.47 3.83 -1.54
CA ILE A 24 0.71 3.53 -0.32
C ILE A 24 1.37 2.38 0.45
N ALA A 25 1.79 1.30 -0.22
CA ALA A 25 2.49 0.19 0.43
C ALA A 25 3.82 0.66 1.06
N MET A 26 4.59 1.50 0.37
CA MET A 26 5.85 2.01 0.90
C MET A 26 5.63 2.91 2.12
N GLN A 27 4.66 3.83 2.06
CA GLN A 27 4.36 4.73 3.17
C GLN A 27 3.74 3.99 4.35
N GLY A 28 2.82 3.07 4.08
CA GLY A 28 2.20 2.22 5.09
C GLY A 28 3.22 1.36 5.82
N LEU A 29 4.11 0.70 5.09
CA LEU A 29 5.14 -0.13 5.71
C LEU A 29 6.09 0.72 6.57
N ARG A 30 6.53 1.88 6.08
CA ARG A 30 7.34 2.80 6.90
C ARG A 30 6.62 3.26 8.16
N ALA A 31 5.32 3.56 8.08
CA ALA A 31 4.53 3.94 9.24
C ALA A 31 4.43 2.78 10.25
N ALA A 32 4.21 1.56 9.76
CA ALA A 32 4.18 0.36 10.60
C ALA A 32 5.51 0.11 11.34
N MET A 33 6.65 0.34 10.66
CA MET A 33 7.97 0.18 11.27
C MET A 33 8.27 1.21 12.36
N LEU A 34 7.66 2.39 12.31
CA LEU A 34 7.83 3.43 13.34
C LEU A 34 7.00 3.17 14.60
N GLN A 35 6.00 2.30 14.52
CA GLN A 35 5.10 1.97 15.64
C GLN A 35 4.95 0.45 15.77
N PRO A 36 6.00 -0.26 16.25
CA PRO A 36 5.98 -1.72 16.39
C PRO A 36 5.04 -2.21 17.51
N GLU A 37 4.57 -1.32 18.40
CA GLU A 37 3.68 -1.69 19.50
C GLU A 37 2.22 -1.90 19.03
N ALA A 38 1.47 -2.71 19.79
CA ALA A 38 0.14 -3.19 19.45
C ALA A 38 -0.80 -2.08 18.94
N GLY A 39 -1.24 -2.18 17.68
CA GLY A 39 -2.16 -1.21 17.06
C GLY A 39 -1.92 -0.93 15.57
N TRP A 40 -0.84 -1.44 14.98
CA TRP A 40 -0.46 -1.23 13.57
C TRP A 40 -1.59 -1.48 12.56
N GLN A 41 -2.35 -2.56 12.70
CA GLN A 41 -3.48 -2.86 11.81
C GLN A 41 -4.59 -1.79 11.89
N GLU A 42 -4.89 -1.27 13.08
CA GLU A 42 -5.94 -0.28 13.29
C GLU A 42 -5.50 1.13 12.83
N GLU A 43 -4.22 1.45 13.01
CA GLU A 43 -3.61 2.70 12.54
C GLU A 43 -3.50 2.72 11.01
N LEU A 44 -3.02 1.63 10.40
CA LEU A 44 -3.01 1.47 8.94
C LEU A 44 -4.42 1.50 8.37
N GLY A 45 -5.38 0.86 9.03
CA GLY A 45 -6.80 0.90 8.67
C GLY A 45 -7.38 2.32 8.64
N ARG A 46 -6.86 3.25 9.45
CA ARG A 46 -7.27 4.67 9.43
C ARG A 46 -6.52 5.49 8.38
N HIS A 47 -5.23 5.23 8.17
CA HIS A 47 -4.39 6.09 7.32
C HIS A 47 -4.36 5.70 5.84
N LEU A 48 -4.30 4.40 5.51
CA LEU A 48 -4.20 3.95 4.13
C LEU A 48 -5.41 4.37 3.26
N PRO A 49 -6.66 4.39 3.77
CA PRO A 49 -7.80 4.92 3.01
C PRO A 49 -7.68 6.42 2.69
N LEU A 50 -7.05 7.21 3.55
CA LEU A 50 -6.82 8.64 3.30
C LEU A 50 -5.77 8.84 2.20
N LEU A 51 -4.71 8.01 2.22
CA LEU A 51 -3.70 8.02 1.15
C LEU A 51 -4.32 7.60 -0.19
N ALA A 52 -5.13 6.55 -0.23
CA ALA A 52 -5.86 6.16 -1.44
C ALA A 52 -6.75 7.30 -1.97
N GLN A 53 -7.49 7.98 -1.09
CA GLN A 53 -8.31 9.13 -1.44
C GLN A 53 -7.49 10.30 -2.01
N SER A 54 -6.28 10.54 -1.51
CA SER A 54 -5.39 11.58 -2.07
C SER A 54 -4.98 11.30 -3.52
N TRP A 55 -4.97 10.03 -3.94
CA TRP A 55 -4.78 9.61 -5.33
C TRP A 55 -6.07 9.64 -6.17
N GLY A 56 -7.21 10.01 -5.56
CA GLY A 56 -8.53 9.89 -6.18
C GLY A 56 -8.95 8.43 -6.41
N LYS A 57 -8.46 7.51 -5.56
CA LYS A 57 -8.69 6.06 -5.65
C LYS A 57 -9.36 5.54 -4.37
N SER A 58 -9.94 4.35 -4.45
CA SER A 58 -10.41 3.60 -3.29
C SER A 58 -9.44 2.48 -2.96
N LEU A 59 -9.15 2.31 -1.67
CA LEU A 59 -8.39 1.18 -1.17
C LEU A 59 -9.25 -0.08 -1.25
N GLY A 60 -8.77 -1.12 -1.93
CA GLY A 60 -9.48 -2.41 -2.03
C GLY A 60 -9.12 -3.35 -0.87
N LEU A 61 -7.83 -3.46 -0.58
CA LEU A 61 -7.29 -4.31 0.48
C LEU A 61 -6.02 -3.67 1.01
N ALA A 62 -5.81 -3.80 2.31
CA ALA A 62 -4.53 -3.58 2.96
C ALA A 62 -4.36 -4.67 4.02
N ASP A 63 -3.42 -5.57 3.81
CA ASP A 63 -3.14 -6.66 4.73
C ASP A 63 -1.67 -6.63 5.11
N LEU A 64 -1.41 -6.62 6.41
CA LEU A 64 -0.06 -6.65 6.93
C LEU A 64 0.14 -7.97 7.66
N SER A 65 1.21 -8.65 7.30
CA SER A 65 1.64 -9.93 7.86
C SER A 65 3.04 -9.78 8.42
N CYS A 66 3.21 -10.23 9.65
CA CYS A 66 4.50 -10.45 10.29
C CYS A 66 4.43 -11.78 11.05
N GLY A 67 5.60 -12.37 11.34
CA GLY A 67 5.67 -13.57 12.17
C GLY A 67 5.29 -13.28 13.62
N GLU A 68 6.29 -13.07 14.47
CA GLU A 68 6.07 -12.60 15.85
C GLU A 68 6.12 -11.07 15.94
N CYS A 69 6.34 -10.38 14.81
CA CYS A 69 6.62 -8.94 14.77
C CYS A 69 7.80 -8.58 15.71
N GLY A 70 8.73 -9.51 15.91
CA GLY A 70 9.86 -9.36 16.80
C GLY A 70 11.09 -8.74 16.12
N PRO A 71 12.10 -8.33 16.91
CA PRO A 71 13.39 -7.91 16.37
C PRO A 71 13.98 -9.01 15.47
N GLY A 72 14.37 -8.64 14.24
CA GLY A 72 14.88 -9.58 13.23
C GLY A 72 13.83 -10.25 12.34
N ASP A 73 12.53 -10.07 12.61
CA ASP A 73 11.46 -10.56 11.74
C ASP A 73 11.24 -9.69 10.50
N LEU A 74 10.52 -10.24 9.52
CA LEU A 74 10.04 -9.51 8.35
C LEU A 74 8.59 -9.09 8.54
N VAL A 75 8.31 -7.84 8.16
CA VAL A 75 6.98 -7.25 8.07
C VAL A 75 6.67 -7.08 6.59
N THR A 76 5.55 -7.65 6.15
CA THR A 76 5.07 -7.58 4.76
C THR A 76 3.72 -6.90 4.73
N LEU A 77 3.57 -5.88 3.88
CA LEU A 77 2.31 -5.18 3.64
C LEU A 77 1.89 -5.38 2.18
N GLU A 78 0.73 -5.99 1.97
CA GLU A 78 0.03 -6.06 0.68
C GLU A 78 -1.01 -4.93 0.62
N VAL A 79 -1.00 -4.16 -0.47
CA VAL A 79 -1.97 -3.11 -0.76
C VAL A 79 -2.57 -3.32 -2.14
N ARG A 80 -3.90 -3.22 -2.23
CA ARG A 80 -4.65 -3.24 -3.49
C ARG A 80 -5.34 -1.91 -3.75
N VAL A 81 -5.12 -1.35 -4.93
CA VAL A 81 -5.79 -0.15 -5.44
C VAL A 81 -6.27 -0.43 -6.86
N GLY A 82 -7.59 -0.39 -7.08
CA GLY A 82 -8.17 -0.84 -8.34
C GLY A 82 -7.77 -2.30 -8.65
N ASP A 83 -7.20 -2.51 -9.83
CA ASP A 83 -6.68 -3.83 -10.27
C ASP A 83 -5.19 -4.03 -9.94
N ALA A 84 -4.51 -3.04 -9.37
CA ALA A 84 -3.10 -3.13 -9.02
C ALA A 84 -2.88 -3.62 -7.59
N VAL A 85 -1.86 -4.47 -7.42
CA VAL A 85 -1.41 -4.98 -6.12
C VAL A 85 0.07 -4.63 -5.96
N ALA A 86 0.42 -4.08 -4.80
CA ALA A 86 1.78 -3.84 -4.39
C ALA A 86 2.06 -4.57 -3.08
N ILE A 87 3.20 -5.26 -3.02
CA ILE A 87 3.67 -5.95 -1.84
C ILE A 87 4.99 -5.31 -1.45
N GLN A 88 5.10 -4.83 -0.22
CA GLN A 88 6.34 -4.31 0.33
C GLN A 88 6.74 -5.09 1.57
N THR A 89 8.04 -5.39 1.67
CA THR A 89 8.60 -6.14 2.79
C THR A 89 9.78 -5.38 3.36
N ALA A 90 9.88 -5.34 4.68
CA ALA A 90 11.02 -4.76 5.37
C ALA A 90 11.33 -5.54 6.66
N GLY A 91 12.59 -5.51 7.08
CA GLY A 91 13.06 -6.18 8.29
C GLY A 91 12.95 -5.29 9.51
N ILE A 92 12.49 -5.84 10.62
CA ILE A 92 12.53 -5.18 11.93
C ILE A 92 13.98 -5.23 12.42
N GLU A 93 14.53 -4.06 12.74
CA GLU A 93 15.91 -3.95 13.18
C GLU A 93 16.12 -4.78 14.47
N PRO A 94 17.12 -5.68 14.52
CA PRO A 94 17.43 -6.43 15.74
C PRO A 94 18.06 -5.49 16.79
N GLU A 95 17.66 -5.65 18.05
CA GLU A 95 18.22 -4.90 19.20
C GLU A 95 19.68 -5.24 19.49
#